data_AF-A0A318ELK9-F1
#
_entry.id   AF-A0A318ELK9-F1
#
_cell.length_a   1.000
_cell.length_b   1.000
_cell.length_c   1.000
_cell.angle_alpha   90.00
_cell.angle_beta   90.00
_cell.angle_gamma   90.00
#
_symmetry.space_group_name_H-M   'P 1'
#
loop_
_entity.id
_entity.type
_entity.pdbx_description
1 polymer ?
#
loop_
_entity_poly.entity_id
_entity_poly.type
_entity_poly.pdbx_seq_one_letter_code
_entity_poly.pdbx_strand_id
1 'polypeptide(L)'
;MIPVLNLDDDILEDLEETSEPSYTYEMNLETERINDYCDNLEAVKQAIYKILCTERYNYIIYSQDYGIELEELIGQPTSYVIPELERRIIDALMQDDRIIDVYNFEFATPKKNVVTVTFNVDTQFGTLAMEREVEY
;
A
#
# COMPACT_ATOMS: atom_id res chain seq x y z
N MET A 1 12.59 35.53 21.30
CA MET A 1 13.11 34.25 21.84
C MET A 1 11.98 33.27 21.73
N ILE A 2 12.09 32.28 20.84
CA ILE A 2 11.10 31.20 20.73
C ILE A 2 11.44 30.21 21.86
N PRO A 3 10.48 29.77 22.69
CA PRO A 3 10.75 28.78 23.72
C PRO A 3 11.11 27.45 23.05
N VAL A 4 12.20 26.83 23.49
CA VAL A 4 12.51 25.44 23.15
C VAL A 4 11.67 24.59 24.10
N LEU A 5 10.68 23.86 23.57
CA LEU A 5 10.05 22.78 24.32
C LEU A 5 11.10 21.68 24.49
N ASN A 6 11.62 21.50 25.69
CA ASN A 6 12.14 20.20 26.09
C ASN A 6 10.91 19.31 26.22
N LEU A 7 10.62 18.54 25.17
CA LEU A 7 9.75 17.38 25.30
C LEU A 7 10.58 16.41 26.16
N ASP A 8 10.28 16.35 27.45
CA ASP A 8 10.97 15.45 28.37
C ASP A 8 10.84 14.02 27.80
N ASP A 9 11.97 13.32 27.62
CA ASP A 9 12.03 11.92 27.15
C ASP A 9 11.10 11.00 27.98
N ASP A 10 10.83 11.37 29.25
CA ASP A 10 9.90 10.70 30.16
C ASP A 10 8.44 10.67 29.66
N ILE A 11 8.01 11.59 28.79
CA ILE A 11 6.62 11.64 28.27
C ILE A 11 6.39 10.56 27.19
N LEU A 12 7.45 10.13 26.51
CA LEU A 12 7.38 9.14 25.43
C LEU A 12 7.46 7.69 25.95
N GLU A 13 8.02 7.46 27.15
CA GLU A 13 8.18 6.11 27.72
C GLU A 13 6.83 5.42 28.05
N ASP A 14 5.75 6.17 28.27
CA ASP A 14 4.42 5.65 28.62
C ASP A 14 3.48 5.45 27.40
N LEU A 15 3.97 5.64 26.17
CA LEU A 15 3.17 5.38 24.96
C LEU A 15 3.29 3.90 24.54
N GLU A 16 2.29 3.10 24.88
CA GLU A 16 2.13 1.77 24.29
C GLU A 16 1.67 1.90 22.83
N GLU A 17 2.51 1.46 21.89
CA GLU A 17 2.16 1.38 20.47
C GLU A 17 1.18 0.22 20.29
N THR A 18 -0.12 0.54 20.23
CA THR A 18 -1.18 -0.46 20.01
C THR A 18 -1.61 -0.45 18.55
N SER A 19 -1.66 -1.62 17.90
CA SER A 19 -2.19 -1.74 16.55
C SER A 19 -3.69 -1.47 16.51
N GLU A 20 -4.14 -0.82 15.45
CA GLU A 20 -5.57 -0.60 15.22
C GLU A 20 -6.27 -1.92 14.82
N PRO A 21 -7.56 -2.10 15.18
CA PRO A 21 -8.31 -3.28 14.79
C PRO A 21 -8.48 -3.36 13.27
N SER A 22 -8.45 -4.58 12.72
CA SER A 22 -8.62 -4.81 11.28
C SER A 22 -10.08 -4.73 10.78
N TYR A 23 -11.06 -4.84 11.68
CA TYR A 23 -12.48 -4.90 11.33
C TYR A 23 -12.95 -3.59 10.69
N THR A 24 -13.48 -3.67 9.46
CA THR A 24 -13.85 -2.49 8.67
C THR A 24 -15.04 -2.77 7.74
N TYR A 25 -15.51 -1.73 7.05
CA TYR A 25 -16.54 -1.86 6.04
C TYR A 25 -16.02 -2.61 4.81
N GLU A 26 -16.82 -3.52 4.27
CA GLU A 26 -16.50 -4.29 3.08
C GLU A 26 -16.92 -3.55 1.80
N MET A 27 -15.97 -3.36 0.89
CA MET A 27 -16.18 -2.87 -0.46
C MET A 27 -16.51 -4.04 -1.39
N ASN A 28 -17.72 -4.05 -1.93
CA ASN A 28 -18.07 -4.96 -3.00
C ASN A 28 -17.75 -4.31 -4.36
N LEU A 29 -16.63 -4.70 -4.95
CA LEU A 29 -16.13 -4.15 -6.22
C LEU A 29 -17.01 -4.50 -7.42
N GLU A 30 -17.78 -5.60 -7.37
CA GLU A 30 -18.68 -6.00 -8.47
C GLU A 30 -19.94 -5.11 -8.53
N THR A 31 -20.46 -4.72 -7.37
CA THR A 31 -21.68 -3.91 -7.26
C THR A 31 -21.41 -2.43 -7.00
N GLU A 32 -20.14 -2.05 -6.80
CA GLU A 32 -19.70 -0.70 -6.44
C GLU A 32 -20.39 -0.15 -5.18
N ARG A 33 -20.56 -1.00 -4.16
CA ARG A 33 -21.27 -0.65 -2.92
C ARG A 33 -20.54 -1.13 -1.68
N ILE A 34 -20.82 -0.44 -0.57
CA ILE A 34 -20.48 -0.89 0.78
C ILE A 34 -21.75 -1.48 1.38
N ASN A 35 -21.77 -2.79 1.61
CA ASN A 35 -22.98 -3.48 2.08
C ASN A 35 -22.75 -4.37 3.32
N ASP A 36 -21.50 -4.62 3.74
CA ASP A 36 -21.17 -5.48 4.88
C ASP A 36 -19.87 -5.01 5.57
N TYR A 37 -19.29 -5.88 6.39
CA TYR A 37 -18.03 -5.69 7.09
C TYR A 37 -17.08 -6.86 6.83
N CYS A 38 -15.79 -6.57 6.76
CA CYS A 38 -14.72 -7.54 6.62
C CYS A 38 -13.68 -7.38 7.73
N ASP A 39 -12.86 -8.40 7.94
CA ASP A 39 -11.84 -8.43 8.98
C ASP A 39 -10.58 -9.15 8.49
N ASN A 40 -9.51 -9.09 9.29
CA ASN A 40 -8.26 -9.83 9.11
C ASN A 40 -7.77 -9.78 7.66
N LEU A 41 -7.58 -10.94 7.02
CA LEU A 41 -7.02 -11.07 5.68
C LEU A 41 -7.81 -10.33 4.60
N GLU A 42 -9.15 -10.34 4.66
CA GLU A 42 -9.99 -9.65 3.67
C GLU A 42 -9.93 -8.14 3.84
N ALA A 43 -9.82 -7.64 5.08
CA ALA A 43 -9.61 -6.23 5.34
C ALA A 43 -8.24 -5.75 4.84
N VAL A 44 -7.18 -6.56 5.01
CA VAL A 44 -5.85 -6.23 4.48
C VAL A 44 -5.83 -6.27 2.96
N LYS A 45 -6.47 -7.27 2.33
CA LYS A 45 -6.63 -7.34 0.87
C LYS A 45 -7.30 -6.08 0.31
N GLN A 46 -8.34 -5.61 1.00
CA GLN A 46 -9.02 -4.36 0.66
C GLN A 46 -8.10 -3.14 0.83
N ALA A 47 -7.29 -3.10 1.89
CA ALA A 47 -6.34 -2.01 2.12
C ALA A 47 -5.26 -1.96 1.02
N ILE A 48 -4.67 -3.11 0.67
CA ILE A 48 -3.71 -3.25 -0.43
C ILE A 48 -4.31 -2.70 -1.74
N TYR A 49 -5.54 -3.10 -2.07
CA TYR A 49 -6.23 -2.59 -3.26
C TYR A 49 -6.33 -1.06 -3.24
N LYS A 50 -6.77 -0.46 -2.12
CA LYS A 50 -6.91 1.00 -2.01
C LYS A 50 -5.57 1.73 -2.12
N ILE A 51 -4.53 1.23 -1.46
CA ILE A 51 -3.17 1.80 -1.50
C ILE A 51 -2.68 1.82 -2.96
N LEU A 52 -2.75 0.69 -3.66
CA LEU A 52 -2.25 0.58 -5.02
C LEU A 52 -3.11 1.33 -6.05
N CYS A 53 -4.37 1.64 -5.74
CA CYS A 53 -5.24 2.45 -6.58
C CYS A 53 -5.18 3.96 -6.29
N THR A 54 -4.40 4.38 -5.29
CA THR A 54 -4.28 5.79 -4.90
C THR A 54 -2.90 6.31 -5.28
N GLU A 55 -2.84 7.30 -6.16
CA GLU A 55 -1.59 8.01 -6.41
C GLU A 55 -1.20 8.82 -5.16
N ARG A 56 0.02 8.60 -4.68
CA ARG A 56 0.56 9.30 -3.51
C ARG A 56 0.63 10.81 -3.78
N TYR A 57 0.44 11.63 -2.74
CA TYR A 57 0.47 13.10 -2.77
C TYR A 57 -0.68 13.81 -3.52
N ASN A 58 -1.52 13.09 -4.27
CA ASN A 58 -2.60 13.71 -5.05
C ASN A 58 -3.82 14.12 -4.21
N TYR A 59 -3.95 13.64 -2.97
CA TYR A 59 -5.15 13.86 -2.15
C TYR A 59 -4.82 14.31 -0.73
N ILE A 60 -5.38 15.45 -0.32
CA ILE A 60 -5.17 16.08 0.99
C ILE A 60 -5.71 15.23 2.16
N ILE A 61 -6.68 14.35 1.89
CA ILE A 61 -7.27 13.48 2.91
C ILE A 61 -6.35 12.34 3.36
N TYR A 62 -5.26 12.09 2.62
CA TYR A 62 -4.31 11.02 2.88
C TYR A 62 -3.00 11.57 3.46
N SER A 63 -2.33 10.77 4.29
CA SER A 63 -0.97 11.06 4.74
C SER A 63 0.00 11.02 3.56
N GLN A 64 1.21 11.56 3.77
CA GLN A 64 2.27 11.52 2.75
C GLN A 64 2.76 10.10 2.45
N ASP A 65 2.54 9.16 3.37
CA ASP A 65 2.98 7.77 3.22
C ASP A 65 1.94 6.90 2.48
N TYR A 66 0.70 7.38 2.34
CA TYR A 66 -0.38 6.60 1.76
C TYR A 66 -0.45 6.70 0.23
N GLY A 67 -0.58 5.55 -0.42
CA GLY A 67 -0.65 5.42 -1.88
C GLY A 67 0.66 4.95 -2.51
N ILE A 68 0.65 4.82 -3.83
CA ILE A 68 1.79 4.44 -4.66
C ILE A 68 2.12 5.58 -5.64
N GLU A 69 3.38 5.70 -6.05
CA GLU A 69 3.82 6.68 -7.04
C GLU A 69 3.91 5.99 -8.40
N LEU A 70 2.95 6.17 -9.31
CA LEU A 70 2.99 5.54 -10.64
C LEU A 70 3.13 6.56 -11.77
N GLU A 71 2.71 7.81 -11.56
CA GLU A 71 2.68 8.83 -12.62
C GLU A 71 4.06 9.08 -13.26
N GLU A 72 5.13 9.05 -12.47
CA GLU A 72 6.50 9.27 -12.98
C GLU A 72 7.05 8.12 -13.84
N LEU A 73 6.42 6.94 -13.79
CA LEU A 73 6.80 5.82 -14.64
C LEU A 73 6.34 6.02 -16.08
N ILE A 74 5.38 6.92 -16.31
CA ILE A 74 4.79 7.14 -17.62
C ILE A 74 5.85 7.64 -18.61
N GLY A 75 5.95 6.95 -19.76
CA GLY A 75 6.90 7.23 -20.84
C GLY A 75 8.33 6.75 -20.58
N GLN A 76 8.59 6.12 -19.43
CA GLN A 76 9.91 5.57 -19.11
C GLN A 76 10.17 4.24 -19.83
N PRO A 77 11.45 3.86 -20.04
CA PRO A 77 11.76 2.56 -20.62
C PRO A 77 11.41 1.41 -19.66
N THR A 78 10.97 0.27 -20.21
CA THR A 78 10.61 -0.93 -19.43
C THR A 78 11.71 -1.38 -18.44
N SER A 79 12.97 -1.22 -18.82
CA SER A 79 14.14 -1.56 -17.97
C SER A 79 14.24 -0.70 -16.70
N TYR A 80 13.61 0.48 -16.70
CA TYR A 80 13.49 1.34 -15.53
C TYR A 80 12.18 1.06 -14.78
N VAL A 81 11.08 0.87 -15.51
CA VAL A 81 9.76 0.66 -14.92
C VAL A 81 9.67 -0.60 -14.08
N ILE A 82 10.21 -1.74 -14.53
CA ILE A 82 10.11 -3.01 -13.78
C ILE A 82 10.72 -2.89 -12.36
N PRO A 83 12.00 -2.51 -12.18
CA PRO A 83 12.58 -2.42 -10.84
C PRO A 83 11.97 -1.30 -9.98
N GLU A 84 11.55 -0.19 -10.59
CA GLU A 84 10.87 0.87 -9.84
C GLU A 84 9.47 0.46 -9.41
N LEU A 85 8.73 -0.29 -10.22
CA LEU A 85 7.41 -0.78 -9.86
C LEU A 85 7.49 -1.74 -8.67
N GLU A 86 8.47 -2.66 -8.66
CA GLU A 86 8.76 -3.52 -7.50
C GLU A 86 9.00 -2.69 -6.24
N ARG A 87 9.95 -1.75 -6.31
CA ARG A 87 10.34 -0.88 -5.20
C ARG A 87 9.15 -0.07 -4.68
N ARG A 88 8.37 0.54 -5.57
CA ARG A 88 7.24 1.41 -5.21
C ARG A 88 6.05 0.61 -4.65
N ILE A 89 5.85 -0.65 -5.07
CA ILE A 89 4.87 -1.54 -4.45
C ILE A 89 5.31 -1.88 -3.02
N ILE A 90 6.57 -2.27 -2.80
CA ILE A 90 7.10 -2.56 -1.46
C ILE A 90 6.98 -1.32 -0.57
N ASP A 91 7.49 -0.17 -1.02
CA ASP A 91 7.50 1.09 -0.27
C ASP A 91 6.08 1.56 0.11
N ALA A 92 5.08 1.29 -0.75
CA ALA A 92 3.68 1.64 -0.49
C ALA A 92 2.99 0.68 0.47
N LEU A 93 3.19 -0.63 0.31
CA LEU A 93 2.50 -1.65 1.11
C LEU A 93 3.10 -1.78 2.51
N MET A 94 4.41 -1.61 2.67
CA MET A 94 5.07 -1.70 3.99
C MET A 94 4.71 -0.55 4.95
N GLN A 95 3.89 0.42 4.53
CA GLN A 95 3.30 1.43 5.41
C GLN A 95 2.13 0.89 6.23
N ASP A 96 1.56 -0.26 5.84
CA ASP A 96 0.50 -0.95 6.59
C ASP A 96 1.16 -1.93 7.57
N ASP A 97 1.05 -1.66 8.87
CA ASP A 97 1.69 -2.44 9.95
C ASP A 97 1.24 -3.91 10.02
N ARG A 98 0.13 -4.25 9.35
CA ARG A 98 -0.37 -5.61 9.22
C ARG A 98 0.38 -6.42 8.17
N ILE A 99 1.16 -5.77 7.29
CA ILE A 99 1.97 -6.41 6.24
C ILE A 99 3.39 -6.66 6.78
N ILE A 100 3.85 -7.90 6.64
CA ILE A 100 5.16 -8.37 7.14
C ILE A 100 6.20 -8.33 6.02
N ASP A 101 5.84 -8.75 4.81
CA ASP A 101 6.75 -8.82 3.67
C ASP A 101 5.99 -8.81 2.34
N VAL A 102 6.67 -8.38 1.27
CA VAL A 102 6.18 -8.38 -0.11
C VAL A 102 7.26 -8.94 -1.02
N TYR A 103 6.99 -10.06 -1.70
CA TYR A 103 8.02 -10.84 -2.37
C TYR A 103 7.47 -11.67 -3.55
N ASN A 104 8.35 -12.45 -4.19
CA ASN A 104 8.04 -13.28 -5.37
C ASN A 104 7.42 -12.49 -6.53
N PHE A 105 8.02 -11.35 -6.87
CA PHE A 105 7.59 -10.56 -8.00
C PHE A 105 7.85 -11.28 -9.32
N GLU A 106 6.82 -11.37 -10.16
CA GLU A 106 6.90 -11.79 -11.54
C GLU A 106 6.30 -10.69 -12.43
N PHE A 107 6.94 -10.44 -13.57
CA PHE A 107 6.57 -9.37 -14.48
C PHE A 107 6.30 -9.92 -15.88
N ALA A 108 5.17 -9.53 -16.44
CA ALA A 108 4.82 -9.77 -17.83
C ALA A 108 4.57 -8.45 -18.55
N THR A 109 4.95 -8.37 -19.83
CA THR A 109 4.71 -7.20 -20.69
C THR A 109 3.79 -7.59 -21.84
N PRO A 110 2.47 -7.73 -21.57
CA PRO A 110 1.53 -8.27 -22.56
C PRO A 110 1.37 -7.35 -23.78
N LYS A 111 1.63 -6.05 -23.60
CA LYS A 111 1.53 -5.01 -24.64
C LYS A 111 2.63 -3.98 -24.45
N LYS A 112 2.86 -3.17 -25.48
CA LYS A 112 3.72 -1.98 -25.36
C LYS A 112 3.15 -1.08 -24.25
N ASN A 113 4.02 -0.57 -23.38
CA ASN A 113 3.65 0.39 -22.32
C ASN A 113 2.69 -0.18 -21.26
N VAL A 114 2.63 -1.51 -21.14
CA VAL A 114 1.84 -2.20 -20.11
C VAL A 114 2.70 -3.24 -19.42
N VAL A 115 2.71 -3.23 -18.08
CA VAL A 115 3.32 -4.26 -17.24
C VAL A 115 2.25 -4.85 -16.36
N THR A 116 2.13 -6.18 -16.37
CA THR A 116 1.39 -6.94 -15.37
C THR A 116 2.40 -7.45 -14.35
N VAL A 117 2.16 -7.16 -13.08
CA VAL A 117 2.99 -7.61 -11.96
C VAL A 117 2.16 -8.51 -11.06
N THR A 118 2.71 -9.67 -10.71
CA THR A 118 2.16 -10.57 -9.70
C THR A 118 3.15 -10.74 -8.57
N PHE A 119 2.66 -10.80 -7.34
CA PHE A 119 3.49 -10.87 -6.14
C PHE A 119 2.71 -11.46 -4.96
N ASN A 120 3.44 -11.87 -3.94
CA ASN A 120 2.87 -12.34 -2.68
C ASN A 120 3.03 -11.27 -1.60
N VAL A 121 2.01 -11.14 -0.75
CA VAL A 121 2.04 -10.28 0.44
C VAL A 121 1.83 -11.17 1.65
N ASP A 122 2.82 -11.25 2.52
CA ASP A 122 2.67 -11.92 3.81
C ASP A 122 2.17 -10.93 4.85
N THR A 123 1.16 -11.34 5.63
CA THR A 123 0.49 -10.50 6.60
C THR A 123 0.39 -11.22 7.93
N GLN A 124 0.09 -10.49 8.99
CA GLN A 124 -0.18 -11.07 10.32
C GLN A 124 -1.35 -12.08 10.31
N PHE A 125 -2.20 -12.06 9.27
CA PHE A 125 -3.38 -12.91 9.12
C PHE A 125 -3.22 -14.03 8.07
N GLY A 126 -2.06 -14.11 7.41
CA GLY A 126 -1.77 -15.06 6.34
C GLY A 126 -1.32 -14.40 5.04
N THR A 127 -1.09 -15.20 4.01
CA THR A 127 -0.50 -14.75 2.75
C THR A 127 -1.55 -14.51 1.67
N LEU A 128 -1.40 -13.42 0.92
CA LEU A 128 -2.22 -13.05 -0.24
C LEU A 128 -1.40 -13.12 -1.52
N ALA A 129 -2.00 -13.63 -2.59
CA ALA A 129 -1.47 -13.49 -3.95
C ALA A 129 -2.17 -12.32 -4.63
N MET A 130 -1.37 -11.38 -5.15
CA MET A 130 -1.86 -10.13 -5.74
C MET A 130 -1.40 -10.00 -7.19
N GLU A 131 -2.22 -9.32 -7.98
CA GLU A 131 -1.95 -8.98 -9.37
C GLU A 131 -2.32 -7.52 -9.61
N ARG A 132 -1.49 -6.82 -10.39
CA ARG A 132 -1.78 -5.47 -10.85
C ARG A 132 -1.30 -5.26 -12.28
N GLU A 133 -2.13 -4.62 -13.08
CA GLU A 133 -1.74 -4.08 -14.39
C GLU A 133 -1.42 -2.58 -14.23
N VAL A 134 -0.30 -2.15 -14.82
CA VAL A 134 0.13 -0.75 -14.84
C VAL A 134 0.44 -0.35 -16.27
N GLU A 135 -0.24 0.71 -16.72
CA GLU A 135 0.08 1.41 -17.95
C GLU A 135 1.10 2.52 -17.67
N TYR A 136 2.18 2.58 -18.46
CA TYR A 136 3.28 3.53 -18.33
C TYR A 136 3.73 4.06 -19.69
#